data_AF-A0A435FJK9-F1
#
_entry.id   AF-A0A435FJK9-F1
#
_cell.length_a   1.000
_cell.length_b   1.000
_cell.length_c   1.000
_cell.angle_alpha   90.00
_cell.angle_beta   90.00
_cell.angle_gamma   90.00
#
_symmetry.space_group_name_H-M   'P 1'
#
loop_
_entity.id
_entity.type
_entity.pdbx_description
1 polymer ?
#
loop_
_entity_poly.entity_id
_entity_poly.type
_entity_poly.pdbx_seq_one_letter_code
_entity_poly.pdbx_strand_id
1 'polypeptide(L)' 'LSTGQRRRAAIARLLVSHRPLWLLDEPTAGLDKAAEARFAGLMARHCADGGMIVAATHLPLGIEGMELRMGEAG' A
#
# COMPACT_ATOMS: atom_id res chain seq x y z
N LEU A 1 -8.32 19.42 -3.63
CA LEU A 1 -7.14 18.52 -3.74
C LEU A 1 -7.29 17.75 -5.02
N SER A 2 -6.32 17.84 -5.94
CA SER A 2 -6.27 16.94 -7.10
C SER A 2 -6.18 15.48 -6.61
N THR A 3 -6.50 14.53 -7.49
CA THR A 3 -6.43 13.08 -7.18
C THR A 3 -5.06 12.71 -6.60
N GLY A 4 -3.97 13.18 -7.21
CA GLY A 4 -2.60 12.96 -6.71
C GLY A 4 -2.32 13.63 -5.35
N GLN A 5 -2.85 14.82 -5.09
CA GLN A 5 -2.71 15.46 -3.78
C GLN A 5 -3.48 14.72 -2.68
N ARG A 6 -4.70 14.25 -2.98
CA ARG A 6 -5.50 13.44 -2.05
C ARG A 6 -4.80 12.11 -1.73
N ARG A 7 -4.18 11.47 -2.72
CA ARG A 7 -3.38 10.25 -2.54
C ARG A 7 -2.17 10.48 -1.66
N ARG A 8 -1.37 11.52 -1.94
CA ARG A 8 -0.20 11.89 -1.11
C ARG A 8 -0.58 12.20 0.33
N ALA A 9 -1.70 12.90 0.54
CA ALA A 9 -2.20 13.16 1.89
C ALA A 9 -2.62 11.87 2.61
N ALA A 10 -3.24 10.91 1.92
CA ALA A 10 -3.58 9.62 2.50
C ALA A 10 -2.33 8.82 2.91
N ILE A 11 -1.29 8.79 2.07
CA ILE A 11 -0.02 8.14 2.40
C ILE A 11 0.65 8.83 3.59
N ALA A 12 0.70 10.16 3.60
CA ALA A 12 1.28 10.91 4.71
C ALA A 12 0.56 10.60 6.04
N ARG A 13 -0.77 10.42 6.02
CA ARG A 13 -1.54 10.02 7.21
C ARG A 13 -1.15 8.65 7.77
N LEU A 14 -0.67 7.72 6.94
CA LEU A 14 -0.16 6.43 7.41
C LEU A 14 1.17 6.59 8.16
N LEU A 15 1.95 7.62 7.83
CA LEU A 15 3.30 7.84 8.36
C LEU A 15 3.33 8.70 9.63
N VAL A 16 2.34 9.57 9.83
CA VAL A 16 2.33 10.54 10.94
C VAL A 16 1.94 9.91 12.29
N SER A 17 1.31 8.74 12.28
CA SER A 17 0.90 8.06 13.51
C SER A 17 1.12 6.57 13.39
N HIS A 18 1.67 5.97 14.44
CA HIS A 18 1.86 4.53 14.48
C HIS A 18 0.50 3.82 14.39
N ARG A 19 0.30 3.07 13.31
CA ARG A 19 -0.89 2.25 13.07
C ARG A 19 -0.42 0.82 12.78
N PRO A 20 -0.57 -0.13 13.70
CA PRO A 20 -0.05 -1.48 13.50
C PRO A 20 -0.70 -2.20 12.32
N LEU A 21 -1.93 -1.84 11.94
CA LEU A 21 -2.64 -2.40 10.80
C LEU A 21 -2.95 -1.32 9.75
N TRP A 22 -2.51 -1.55 8.51
CA TRP A 22 -2.87 -0.75 7.34
C TRP A 22 -3.87 -1.53 6.48
N LEU A 23 -5.01 -0.91 6.19
CA LEU A 23 -5.99 -1.41 5.23
C LEU A 23 -5.93 -0.50 4.01
N LEU A 24 -5.55 -1.06 2.87
CA LEU A 24 -5.25 -0.31 1.65
C LEU A 24 -6.14 -0.79 0.51
N ASP A 25 -6.74 0.16 -0.21
CA ASP A 25 -7.52 -0.11 -1.41
C ASP A 25 -6.87 0.61 -2.60
N GLU A 26 -6.45 -0.19 -3.58
CA GLU A 26 -5.69 0.22 -4.76
C GLU A 26 -4.55 1.20 -4.46
N PRO A 27 -3.63 0.88 -3.51
CA PRO A 27 -2.71 1.85 -2.92
C PRO A 27 -1.82 2.60 -3.93
N THR A 28 -1.45 1.93 -5.02
CA THR A 28 -0.56 2.43 -6.07
C THR A 28 -1.27 3.13 -7.21
N ALA A 29 -2.62 3.11 -7.26
CA ALA A 29 -3.36 3.70 -8.36
C ALA A 29 -3.08 5.20 -8.52
N GLY A 30 -2.61 5.58 -9.71
CA GLY A 30 -2.28 6.95 -10.09
C GLY A 30 -0.93 7.44 -9.56
N LEU A 31 -0.08 6.55 -9.03
CA LEU A 31 1.32 6.84 -8.75
C LEU A 31 2.17 6.66 -10.01
N ASP A 32 3.25 7.44 -10.12
CA ASP A 32 4.32 7.14 -11.07
C ASP A 32 5.24 6.05 -10.50
N LYS A 33 6.07 5.44 -11.37
CA LYS A 33 6.99 4.36 -10.98
C LYS A 33 7.90 4.70 -9.80
N ALA A 34 8.35 5.96 -9.71
CA ALA A 34 9.23 6.39 -8.62
C ALA A 34 8.45 6.48 -7.30
N ALA A 35 7.20 6.93 -7.34
CA ALA A 35 6.31 6.95 -6.20
C ALA A 35 5.86 5.54 -5.76
N GLU A 36 5.61 4.63 -6.70
CA GLU A 36 5.34 3.22 -6.41
C GLU A 36 6.51 2.57 -5.65
N ALA A 37 7.74 2.72 -6.15
CA ALA A 37 8.92 2.17 -5.50
C ALA A 37 9.14 2.72 -4.08
N ARG A 38 8.96 4.04 -3.89
CA ARG A 38 9.02 4.64 -2.55
C ARG A 38 7.94 4.08 -1.63
N PHE A 39 6.71 3.92 -2.13
CA PHE A 39 5.61 3.40 -1.34
C PHE A 39 5.80 1.93 -0.96
N ALA A 40 6.32 1.10 -1.87
CA ALA A 40 6.73 -0.27 -1.58
C ALA A 40 7.77 -0.34 -0.45
N GLY A 41 8.77 0.54 -0.47
CA GLY A 41 9.76 0.64 0.62
C GLY A 41 9.14 1.00 1.97
N LEU A 42 8.14 1.89 1.99
CA LEU A 42 7.41 2.24 3.22
C LEU A 42 6.59 1.06 3.75
N MET A 43 5.93 0.32 2.86
CA MET A 43 5.17 -0.88 3.23
C MET A 43 6.08 -1.98 3.79
N ALA A 44 7.20 -2.25 3.12
CA ALA A 44 8.17 -3.23 3.58
C ALA A 44 8.74 -2.87 4.96
N ARG A 45 9.05 -1.58 5.17
CA ARG A 45 9.51 -1.09 6.47
C ARG A 45 8.46 -1.26 7.57
N HIS A 46 7.21 -0.90 7.28
CA HIS A 46 6.10 -1.07 8.22
C HIS A 46 5.93 -2.53 8.67
N CYS A 47 6.00 -3.48 7.73
CA CYS A 47 5.96 -4.91 8.05
C CYS A 47 7.18 -5.37 8.87
N ALA A 48 8.38 -4.91 8.52
CA ALA A 48 9.61 -5.24 9.26
C ALA A 48 9.61 -4.73 10.71
N ASP A 49 8.93 -3.60 10.97
CA ASP A 49 8.76 -3.03 12.30
C ASP A 49 7.63 -3.71 13.11
N GLY A 50 7.09 -4.84 12.63
CA GLY A 50 6.04 -5.62 13.31
C GLY A 50 4.61 -5.21 12.93
N GLY A 51 4.46 -4.34 11.93
CA GLY A 51 3.18 -3.97 11.36
C GLY A 51 2.58 -5.03 10.44
N MET A 52 1.30 -4.86 10.12
CA MET A 52 0.55 -5.70 9.20
C MET A 52 -0.12 -4.83 8.13
N ILE A 53 -0.18 -5.37 6.91
CA ILE A 53 -0.84 -4.74 5.76
C ILE A 53 -1.83 -5.74 5.18
N VAL A 54 -3.05 -5.28 4.94
CA VAL A 54 -4.02 -5.95 4.08
C VAL A 54 -4.32 -4.98 2.94
N ALA A 55 -4.07 -5.42 1.71
CA ALA A 55 -4.22 -4.57 0.54
C ALA A 55 -5.05 -5.27 -0.53
N ALA A 56 -5.97 -4.53 -1.14
CA ALA A 56 -6.64 -4.90 -2.37
C ALA A 56 -5.91 -4.22 -3.53
N THR A 57 -5.52 -4.99 -4.55
CA THR A 57 -4.86 -4.46 -5.74
C THR A 57 -5.00 -5.40 -6.93
N HIS A 58 -4.91 -4.83 -8.13
CA HIS A 58 -4.78 -5.58 -9.39
C HIS A 58 -3.33 -5.79 -9.86
N LEU A 59 -2.33 -5.16 -9.22
CA LEU A 59 -0.92 -5.21 -9.62
C LEU A 59 -0.04 -5.64 -8.44
N PRO A 60 1.11 -6.30 -8.69
CA PRO A 60 2.04 -6.64 -7.61
C PRO A 60 2.52 -5.40 -6.85
N LEU A 61 2.46 -5.45 -5.51
CA LEU A 61 2.91 -4.35 -4.64
C LEU A 61 4.44 -4.30 -4.45
N GLY A 62 5.17 -5.30 -4.96
CA GLY A 62 6.63 -5.36 -4.83
C GLY A 62 7.12 -5.59 -3.39
N ILE A 63 6.29 -6.22 -2.55
CA ILE A 63 6.62 -6.61 -1.18
C ILE A 63 6.32 -8.10 -1.01
N GLU A 64 7.03 -8.75 -0.08
CA GLU A 64 6.73 -10.13 0.30
C GLU A 64 5.40 -10.20 1.06
N GLY A 65 4.64 -11.27 0.85
CA GLY A 65 3.36 -11.48 1.51
C GLY A 65 2.60 -12.69 0.96
N MET A 66 1.43 -12.93 1.54
CA MET A 66 0.47 -13.90 1.03
C MET A 66 -0.45 -13.21 0.02
N GLU A 67 -0.59 -13.79 -1.17
CA GLU A 67 -1.55 -13.35 -2.18
C GLU A 67 -2.81 -14.21 -2.12
N LEU A 68 -3.97 -13.58 -2.03
CA LEU A 68 -5.27 -14.24 -2.17
C LEU A 68 -5.91 -13.77 -3.47
N ARG A 69 -6.13 -14.68 -4.42
CA ARG A 69 -6.83 -14.37 -5.67
C ARG A 69 -8.33 -14.51 -5.48
N MET A 70 -9.02 -13.38 -5.55
CA MET A 70 -10.48 -13.34 -5.46
C MET A 70 -11.09 -13.61 -6.84
N GLY A 71 -11.95 -14.62 -6.95
CA GLY A 71 -12.70 -14.91 -8.18
C GLY A 71 -12.16 -16.06 -9.05
N GLU A 72 -11.05 -16.70 -8.67
CA GLU A 72 -10.73 -18.06 -9.14
C GLU A 72 -11.52 -19.08 -8.30
N ALA A 73 -12.85 -19.01 -8.37
CA ALA A 73 -13.68 -20.14 -8.02
C ALA A 73 -13.65 -21.08 -9.24
N GLY A 74 -13.18 -22.31 -9.02
CA GLY A 74 -13.38 -23.39 -10.00
C GLY A 74 -14.85 -23.63 -10.29
#